data_AF-A0A6P0Y211-F1
#
_entry.id   AF-A0A6P0Y211-F1
#
_cell.length_a   1.000
_cell.length_b   1.000
_cell.length_c   1.000
_cell.angle_alpha   90.00
_cell.angle_beta   90.00
_cell.angle_gamma   90.00
#
_symmetry.space_group_name_H-M   'P 1'
#
loop_
_entity.id
_entity.type
_entity.pdbx_description
1 polymer ?
#
loop_
_entity_poly.entity_id
_entity_poly.type
_entity_poly.pdbx_seq_one_letter_code
_entity_poly.pdbx_strand_id
1 'polypeptide(L)'
;FSPEAGVKLLQELSQQGYGQAAINRGLSTQTTVRAALKNQKLIQHNLYLQREKLGPLIEKLKQEFNLSDDQIIQVPAMFGYSGYSWWPNMVNSVVVNGELLVSNPLGALINGRDYTQEKFRRLVADASLNINFMDDKYYQNLRGSIHDATNTTRLGKNNPFWKSLSEDIISGSRE
;
A
#
# COMPACT_ATOMS: atom_id res chain seq x y z
N PHE A 1 -2.54 -0.87 3.31
CA PHE A 1 -3.09 -0.78 1.92
C PHE A 1 -4.60 -0.86 1.99
N SER A 2 -5.30 -0.41 0.94
CA SER A 2 -6.77 -0.42 0.88
C SER A 2 -7.29 -0.85 -0.50
N PRO A 3 -7.90 -2.04 -0.62
CA PRO A 3 -8.66 -2.49 -1.78
C PRO A 3 -9.78 -1.52 -2.19
N GLU A 4 -10.48 -0.95 -1.21
CA GLU A 4 -11.54 0.01 -1.47
C GLU A 4 -10.99 1.33 -2.04
N ALA A 5 -9.87 1.84 -1.51
CA ALA A 5 -9.23 3.03 -2.08
C ALA A 5 -8.72 2.77 -3.51
N GLY A 6 -8.32 1.54 -3.83
CA GLY A 6 -8.02 1.11 -5.21
C GLY A 6 -9.24 1.17 -6.12
N VAL A 7 -10.39 0.64 -5.68
CA VAL A 7 -11.66 0.76 -6.43
C VAL A 7 -12.06 2.23 -6.60
N LYS A 8 -11.98 3.04 -5.55
CA LYS A 8 -12.28 4.48 -5.59
C LYS A 8 -11.37 5.22 -6.58
N LEU A 9 -10.07 4.90 -6.62
CA LEU A 9 -9.15 5.48 -7.60
C LEU A 9 -9.57 5.18 -9.06
N LEU A 10 -10.05 3.97 -9.35
CA LEU A 10 -10.59 3.65 -10.68
C LEU A 10 -11.87 4.45 -10.98
N GLN A 11 -12.77 4.57 -10.00
CA GLN A 11 -14.01 5.35 -10.13
C GLN A 11 -13.71 6.83 -10.41
N GLU A 12 -12.76 7.42 -9.68
CA GLU A 12 -12.30 8.81 -9.90
C GLU A 12 -11.76 9.01 -11.32
N LEU A 13 -10.87 8.12 -11.78
CA LEU A 13 -10.34 8.18 -13.15
C LEU A 13 -11.46 8.11 -14.20
N SER A 14 -12.44 7.22 -13.99
CA SER A 14 -13.59 7.09 -14.89
C SER A 14 -14.48 8.34 -14.89
N GLN A 15 -14.76 8.92 -13.70
CA GLN A 15 -15.56 10.15 -13.55
C GLN A 15 -14.90 11.34 -14.22
N GLN A 16 -13.56 11.40 -14.22
CA GLN A 16 -12.79 12.44 -14.90
C GLN A 16 -12.65 12.21 -16.42
N GLY A 17 -13.33 11.20 -16.99
CA GLY A 17 -13.31 10.92 -18.43
C GLY A 17 -12.17 10.00 -18.87
N TYR A 18 -11.31 9.54 -17.97
CA TYR A 18 -10.14 8.71 -18.29
C TYR A 18 -10.45 7.20 -18.34
N GLY A 19 -11.70 6.83 -18.64
CA GLY A 19 -12.10 5.42 -18.70
C GLY A 19 -11.32 4.57 -19.71
N GLN A 20 -10.75 5.17 -20.75
CA GLN A 20 -9.92 4.45 -21.74
C GLN A 20 -8.43 4.41 -21.39
N ALA A 21 -8.00 5.09 -20.32
CA ALA A 21 -6.59 5.09 -19.93
C ALA A 21 -6.14 3.69 -19.50
N ALA A 22 -4.97 3.29 -19.97
CA ALA A 22 -4.36 2.01 -19.64
C ALA A 22 -3.82 2.04 -18.20
N ILE A 23 -4.11 0.99 -17.45
CA ILE A 23 -3.56 0.68 -16.11
C ILE A 23 -2.86 -0.68 -16.17
N ASN A 24 -2.08 -1.01 -15.14
CA ASN A 24 -1.20 -2.19 -15.13
C ASN A 24 -0.27 -2.17 -16.36
N ARG A 25 0.26 -0.99 -16.69
CA ARG A 25 0.95 -0.74 -17.96
C ARG A 25 2.19 -1.63 -18.12
N GLY A 26 2.22 -2.39 -19.20
CA GLY A 26 3.28 -3.35 -19.54
C GLY A 26 3.32 -4.58 -18.64
N LEU A 27 2.26 -4.86 -17.88
CA LEU A 27 2.06 -6.14 -17.21
C LEU A 27 1.17 -7.06 -18.06
N SER A 28 1.20 -8.36 -17.79
CA SER A 28 0.25 -9.30 -18.40
C SER A 28 -1.22 -9.01 -18.01
N THR A 29 -1.43 -8.29 -16.92
CA THR A 29 -2.74 -7.82 -16.43
C THR A 29 -3.13 -6.44 -16.96
N GLN A 30 -2.43 -5.91 -17.98
CA GLN A 30 -2.74 -4.61 -18.58
C GLN A 30 -4.21 -4.55 -19.03
N THR A 31 -4.90 -3.48 -18.64
CA THR A 31 -6.30 -3.24 -19.01
C THR A 31 -6.62 -1.75 -19.02
N THR A 32 -7.86 -1.37 -19.31
CA THR A 32 -8.33 0.01 -19.18
C THR A 32 -9.13 0.20 -17.89
N VAL A 33 -9.18 1.44 -17.39
CA VAL A 33 -10.01 1.79 -16.21
C VAL A 33 -11.47 1.33 -16.38
N ARG A 34 -12.06 1.55 -17.55
CA ARG A 34 -13.44 1.15 -17.86
C ARG A 34 -13.61 -0.37 -17.84
N ALA A 35 -12.67 -1.11 -18.44
CA ALA A 35 -12.72 -2.57 -18.46
C ALA A 35 -12.59 -3.16 -17.04
N ALA A 36 -11.69 -2.58 -16.23
CA ALA A 36 -11.54 -2.93 -14.82
C ALA A 36 -12.82 -2.73 -14.01
N LEU A 37 -13.44 -1.55 -14.13
CA LEU A 37 -14.71 -1.23 -13.44
C LEU A 37 -15.89 -2.08 -13.92
N LYS A 38 -15.91 -2.46 -15.21
CA LYS A 38 -16.94 -3.35 -15.75
C LYS A 38 -16.85 -4.78 -15.19
N ASN A 39 -15.69 -5.19 -14.68
CA ASN A 39 -15.50 -6.48 -14.03
C ASN A 39 -16.08 -6.45 -12.60
N GLN A 40 -17.41 -6.60 -12.50
CA GLN A 40 -18.13 -6.55 -11.22
C GLN A 40 -17.59 -7.54 -10.18
N LYS A 41 -17.17 -8.74 -10.61
CA LYS A 41 -16.59 -9.74 -9.71
C LYS A 41 -15.28 -9.26 -9.09
N LEU A 42 -14.40 -8.61 -9.87
CA LEU A 42 -13.14 -8.07 -9.36
C LEU A 42 -13.38 -6.93 -8.37
N ILE A 43 -14.34 -6.05 -8.67
CA ILE A 43 -14.73 -4.94 -7.81
C ILE A 43 -15.32 -5.46 -6.49
N GLN A 44 -16.31 -6.34 -6.57
CA GLN A 44 -16.94 -6.95 -5.39
C GLN A 44 -15.95 -7.73 -4.54
N HIS A 45 -15.02 -8.46 -5.17
CA HIS A 45 -13.95 -9.16 -4.46
C HIS A 45 -13.09 -8.20 -3.63
N ASN A 46 -12.65 -7.08 -4.21
CA ASN A 46 -11.82 -6.11 -3.51
C ASN A 46 -12.59 -5.36 -2.41
N LEU A 47 -13.85 -4.99 -2.65
CA LEU A 47 -14.71 -4.38 -1.62
C LEU A 47 -14.96 -5.35 -0.45
N TYR A 48 -15.18 -6.64 -0.75
CA TYR A 48 -15.27 -7.69 0.26
C TYR A 48 -13.98 -7.81 1.07
N LEU A 49 -12.80 -7.85 0.42
CA LEU A 49 -11.51 -7.91 1.12
C LEU A 49 -11.31 -6.72 2.07
N GLN A 50 -11.66 -5.50 1.64
CA GLN A 50 -11.60 -4.34 2.53
C GLN A 50 -12.53 -4.53 3.73
N ARG A 51 -13.81 -4.83 3.49
CA ARG A 51 -14.84 -4.84 4.54
C ARG A 51 -14.65 -5.99 5.53
N GLU A 52 -14.38 -7.19 5.04
CA GLU A 52 -14.42 -8.41 5.84
C GLU A 52 -13.05 -8.82 6.40
N LYS A 53 -11.96 -8.31 5.83
CA LYS A 53 -10.59 -8.68 6.25
C LYS A 53 -9.83 -7.48 6.80
N LEU A 54 -9.69 -6.42 6.02
CA LEU A 54 -8.86 -5.28 6.44
C LEU A 54 -9.53 -4.38 7.45
N GLY A 55 -10.84 -4.13 7.33
CA GLY A 55 -11.59 -3.31 8.28
C GLY A 55 -11.42 -3.79 9.73
N PRO A 56 -11.73 -5.07 10.04
CA PRO A 56 -11.53 -5.62 11.37
C PRO A 56 -10.06 -5.58 11.83
N LEU A 57 -9.11 -5.82 10.91
CA LEU A 57 -7.68 -5.74 11.23
C LEU A 57 -7.25 -4.31 11.58
N ILE A 58 -7.73 -3.31 10.84
CA ILE A 58 -7.45 -1.89 11.11
C ILE A 58 -8.01 -1.49 12.47
N GLU A 59 -9.24 -1.89 12.80
CA GLU A 59 -9.82 -1.59 14.12
C GLU A 59 -9.04 -2.26 15.26
N LYS A 60 -8.58 -3.51 15.06
CA LYS A 60 -7.68 -4.15 16.01
C LYS A 60 -6.36 -3.38 16.17
N LEU A 61 -5.74 -2.96 15.08
CA LEU A 61 -4.50 -2.16 15.14
C LEU A 61 -4.72 -0.82 15.85
N LYS A 62 -5.85 -0.15 15.62
CA LYS A 62 -6.21 1.09 16.31
C LYS A 62 -6.30 0.88 17.82
N GLN A 63 -6.92 -0.21 18.26
CA GLN A 63 -7.03 -0.55 19.68
C GLN A 63 -5.68 -0.90 20.30
N GLU A 64 -4.94 -1.83 19.70
CA GLU A 64 -3.70 -2.39 20.28
C GLU A 64 -2.54 -1.38 20.30
N PHE A 65 -2.51 -0.47 19.32
CA PHE A 65 -1.45 0.54 19.19
C PHE A 65 -1.93 1.95 19.56
N ASN A 66 -3.17 2.10 20.06
CA ASN A 66 -3.79 3.37 20.39
C ASN A 66 -3.67 4.41 19.25
N LEU A 67 -4.04 3.99 18.04
CA LEU A 67 -3.97 4.82 16.83
C LEU A 67 -5.32 5.49 16.55
N SER A 68 -5.28 6.75 16.13
CA SER A 68 -6.41 7.48 15.56
C SER A 68 -6.43 7.44 14.04
N ASP A 69 -7.57 7.78 13.42
CA ASP A 69 -7.74 7.68 11.96
C ASP A 69 -6.80 8.62 11.18
N ASP A 70 -6.42 9.77 11.74
CA ASP A 70 -5.45 10.70 11.17
C ASP A 70 -4.01 10.15 11.16
N GLN A 71 -3.73 9.10 11.92
CA GLN A 71 -2.46 8.38 11.91
C GLN A 71 -2.42 7.23 10.89
N ILE A 72 -3.51 7.00 10.14
CA ILE A 72 -3.65 5.86 9.23
C ILE A 72 -3.88 6.35 7.80
N ILE A 73 -2.91 6.11 6.92
CA ILE A 73 -3.01 6.43 5.50
C ILE A 73 -3.49 5.20 4.70
N GLN A 74 -4.64 5.34 4.03
CA GLN A 74 -5.20 4.30 3.18
C GLN A 74 -4.61 4.36 1.76
N VAL A 75 -3.52 3.64 1.53
CA VAL A 75 -2.85 3.56 0.23
C VAL A 75 -3.64 2.68 -0.76
N PRO A 76 -4.00 3.17 -1.97
CA PRO A 76 -4.72 2.39 -2.97
C PRO A 76 -4.00 1.10 -3.38
N ALA A 77 -4.69 -0.04 -3.28
CA ALA A 77 -4.25 -1.33 -3.78
C ALA A 77 -5.44 -2.10 -4.36
N MET A 78 -5.20 -3.10 -5.19
CA MET A 78 -6.21 -4.08 -5.59
C MET A 78 -5.56 -5.45 -5.69
N PHE A 79 -6.36 -6.50 -5.52
CA PHE A 79 -5.93 -7.89 -5.51
C PHE A 79 -6.72 -8.70 -6.53
N GLY A 80 -6.02 -9.65 -7.16
CA GLY A 80 -6.64 -10.70 -7.97
C GLY A 80 -7.14 -11.85 -7.11
N TYR A 81 -7.92 -12.75 -7.70
CA TYR A 81 -8.55 -13.88 -6.99
C TYR A 81 -7.56 -14.86 -6.34
N SER A 82 -6.32 -14.90 -6.82
CA SER A 82 -5.23 -15.69 -6.25
C SER A 82 -4.63 -15.09 -4.96
N GLY A 83 -5.10 -13.92 -4.52
CA GLY A 83 -4.60 -13.21 -3.34
C GLY A 83 -3.37 -12.33 -3.59
N TYR A 84 -2.75 -12.43 -4.77
CA TYR A 84 -1.64 -11.56 -5.16
C TYR A 84 -2.12 -10.17 -5.61
N SER A 85 -1.26 -9.17 -5.40
CA SER A 85 -1.50 -7.80 -5.82
C SER A 85 -1.74 -7.73 -7.33
N TRP A 86 -2.81 -7.03 -7.72
CA TRP A 86 -3.22 -6.90 -9.11
C TRP A 86 -2.34 -5.92 -9.91
N TRP A 87 -1.76 -4.95 -9.20
CA TRP A 87 -0.69 -4.05 -9.64
C TRP A 87 0.40 -3.95 -8.57
N PRO A 88 1.60 -3.42 -8.88
CA PRO A 88 2.68 -3.27 -7.91
C PRO A 88 2.22 -2.49 -6.67
N ASN A 89 2.39 -3.10 -5.50
CA ASN A 89 1.78 -2.62 -4.26
C ASN A 89 2.69 -1.60 -3.57
N MET A 90 2.25 -0.34 -3.53
CA MET A 90 3.01 0.76 -2.96
C MET A 90 3.21 0.70 -1.44
N VAL A 91 2.48 -0.16 -0.71
CA VAL A 91 2.68 -0.31 0.75
C VAL A 91 3.93 -1.12 1.08
N ASN A 92 4.29 -2.10 0.24
CA ASN A 92 5.47 -2.93 0.47
C ASN A 92 6.73 -2.19 0.00
N SER A 93 6.96 -1.05 0.64
CA SER A 93 7.99 -0.05 0.34
C SER A 93 9.13 -0.12 1.34
N VAL A 94 10.27 0.45 0.99
CA VAL A 94 11.47 0.48 1.85
C VAL A 94 11.85 1.91 2.19
N VAL A 95 11.96 2.20 3.48
CA VAL A 95 12.44 3.49 3.98
C VAL A 95 13.91 3.38 4.38
N VAL A 96 14.76 4.20 3.78
CA VAL A 96 16.20 4.31 4.09
C VAL A 96 16.66 5.77 4.02
N ASN A 97 17.21 6.30 5.11
CA ASN A 97 17.82 7.64 5.18
C ASN A 97 16.94 8.79 4.61
N GLY A 98 15.63 8.77 4.87
CA GLY A 98 14.69 9.79 4.37
C GLY A 98 14.14 9.52 2.96
N GLU A 99 14.67 8.51 2.28
CA GLU A 99 14.17 8.03 0.99
C GLU A 99 13.14 6.92 1.20
N LEU A 100 12.00 7.03 0.52
CA LEU A 100 10.97 6.01 0.42
C LEU A 100 11.03 5.38 -0.98
N LEU A 101 11.52 4.15 -1.04
CA LEU A 101 11.58 3.33 -2.26
C LEU A 101 10.24 2.59 -2.41
N VAL A 102 9.47 2.94 -3.44
CA VAL A 102 8.11 2.48 -3.65
C VAL A 102 8.02 1.75 -4.98
N SER A 103 7.31 0.62 -5.03
CA SER A 103 6.95 -0.01 -6.31
C SER A 103 6.26 0.98 -7.25
N ASN A 104 6.68 1.03 -8.51
CA ASN A 104 5.98 1.84 -9.52
C ASN A 104 4.60 1.21 -9.81
N PRO A 105 3.47 1.88 -9.52
CA PRO A 105 2.15 1.28 -9.65
C PRO A 105 1.72 1.02 -11.10
N LEU A 106 2.45 1.55 -12.09
CA LEU A 106 2.15 1.41 -13.53
C LEU A 106 0.69 1.80 -13.85
N GLY A 107 0.22 2.87 -13.20
CA GLY A 107 -1.14 3.40 -13.29
C GLY A 107 -1.41 4.18 -14.57
N ALA A 108 -2.55 4.87 -14.63
CA ALA A 108 -2.94 5.63 -15.82
C ALA A 108 -2.03 6.85 -16.05
N LEU A 109 -1.58 7.06 -17.30
CA LEU A 109 -0.90 8.29 -17.69
C LEU A 109 -1.89 9.38 -18.06
N ILE A 110 -1.89 10.47 -17.30
CA ILE A 110 -2.68 11.68 -17.56
C ILE A 110 -1.70 12.83 -17.82
N ASN A 111 -1.70 13.39 -19.02
CA ASN A 111 -0.76 14.42 -19.44
C ASN A 111 0.72 14.02 -19.18
N GLY A 112 1.06 12.76 -19.49
CA GLY A 112 2.41 12.21 -19.31
C GLY A 112 2.79 11.83 -17.88
N ARG A 113 1.94 12.08 -16.88
CA ARG A 113 2.20 11.75 -15.47
C ARG A 113 1.35 10.58 -15.01
N ASP A 114 1.93 9.70 -14.18
CA ASP A 114 1.21 8.57 -13.60
C ASP A 114 0.28 9.05 -12.48
N TYR A 115 -1.03 8.94 -12.70
CA TYR A 115 -2.04 9.44 -11.75
C TYR A 115 -1.94 8.77 -10.38
N THR A 116 -1.62 7.48 -10.34
CA THR A 116 -1.51 6.72 -9.09
C THR A 116 -0.28 7.16 -8.30
N GLN A 117 0.84 7.40 -8.97
CA GLN A 117 2.03 7.99 -8.34
C GLN A 117 1.72 9.37 -7.75
N GLU A 118 1.08 10.26 -8.51
CA GLU A 118 0.71 11.59 -8.05
C GLU A 118 -0.25 11.55 -6.85
N LYS A 119 -1.22 10.63 -6.85
CA LYS A 119 -2.11 10.42 -5.70
C LYS A 119 -1.33 9.92 -4.48
N PHE A 120 -0.42 8.99 -4.66
CA PHE A 120 0.43 8.49 -3.58
C PHE A 120 1.29 9.61 -2.98
N ARG A 121 1.94 10.44 -3.81
CA ARG A 121 2.72 11.59 -3.34
C ARG A 121 1.90 12.52 -2.46
N ARG A 122 0.64 12.81 -2.83
CA ARG A 122 -0.28 13.63 -2.02
C ARG A 122 -0.65 12.96 -0.70
N LEU A 123 -0.89 11.65 -0.71
CA LEU A 123 -1.27 10.90 0.48
C LEU A 123 -0.19 10.88 1.56
N VAL A 124 1.08 10.89 1.17
CA VAL A 124 2.22 10.83 2.10
C VAL A 124 3.00 12.15 2.20
N ALA A 125 2.41 13.25 1.77
CA ALA A 125 3.09 14.55 1.70
C ALA A 125 3.63 15.02 3.07
N ASP A 126 2.88 14.75 4.14
CA ASP A 126 3.24 15.17 5.50
C ASP A 126 4.41 14.37 6.09
N ALA A 127 4.75 13.21 5.51
CA ALA A 127 5.81 12.34 6.02
C ALA A 127 7.22 12.92 5.82
N SER A 128 7.37 14.00 5.06
CA SER A 128 8.68 14.62 4.75
C SER A 128 9.70 13.62 4.18
N LEU A 129 9.24 12.67 3.36
CA LEU A 129 10.05 11.65 2.70
C LEU A 129 10.26 11.96 1.22
N ASN A 130 11.44 11.65 0.71
CA ASN A 130 11.73 11.68 -0.72
C ASN A 130 11.21 10.39 -1.38
N ILE A 131 10.20 10.50 -2.23
CA ILE A 131 9.51 9.34 -2.81
C ILE A 131 10.11 8.98 -4.17
N ASN A 132 10.68 7.78 -4.24
CA ASN A 132 11.32 7.20 -5.42
C ASN A 132 10.52 5.98 -5.90
N PHE A 133 9.94 6.08 -7.10
CA PHE A 133 9.23 4.96 -7.71
C PHE A 133 10.21 4.07 -8.48
N MET A 134 10.33 2.82 -8.04
CA MET A 134 11.24 1.82 -8.57
C MET A 134 10.57 1.02 -9.68
N ASP A 135 11.30 0.74 -10.77
CA ASP A 135 10.83 -0.23 -11.77
C ASP A 135 11.05 -1.65 -11.27
N ASP A 136 10.05 -2.21 -10.58
CA ASP A 136 10.04 -3.56 -10.05
C ASP A 136 9.12 -4.50 -10.83
N LYS A 137 8.82 -4.17 -12.09
CA LYS A 137 7.93 -4.92 -12.97
C LYS A 137 8.27 -6.41 -13.05
N TYR A 138 9.57 -6.74 -13.08
CA TYR A 138 10.03 -8.13 -13.08
C TYR A 138 9.56 -8.88 -11.84
N TYR A 139 9.71 -8.29 -10.65
CA TYR A 139 9.26 -8.87 -9.39
C TYR A 139 7.73 -8.97 -9.32
N GLN A 140 7.01 -7.96 -9.80
CA GLN A 140 5.54 -8.02 -9.88
C GLN A 140 5.06 -9.21 -10.75
N ASN A 141 5.73 -9.50 -11.87
CA ASN A 141 5.39 -10.66 -12.70
C ASN A 141 5.66 -11.99 -11.97
N LEU A 142 6.63 -12.01 -11.06
CA LEU A 142 6.87 -13.12 -10.13
C LEU A 142 5.98 -13.09 -8.88
N ARG A 143 5.00 -12.17 -8.83
CA ARG A 143 4.06 -11.97 -7.72
C ARG A 143 4.71 -11.41 -6.43
N GLY A 144 5.85 -10.75 -6.56
CA GLY A 144 6.54 -10.01 -5.50
C GLY A 144 6.55 -8.50 -5.75
N SER A 145 7.40 -7.80 -5.03
CA SER A 145 7.54 -6.34 -4.97
C SER A 145 8.97 -5.96 -4.58
N ILE A 146 9.27 -4.65 -4.53
CA ILE A 146 10.58 -4.15 -4.11
C ILE A 146 11.02 -4.66 -2.72
N HIS A 147 10.12 -4.77 -1.75
CA HIS A 147 10.43 -5.27 -0.41
C HIS A 147 10.72 -6.79 -0.40
N ASP A 148 10.24 -7.56 -1.37
CA ASP A 148 10.59 -8.99 -1.47
C ASP A 148 12.03 -9.17 -1.98
N ALA A 149 12.59 -8.15 -2.64
CA ALA A 149 13.94 -8.13 -3.18
C ALA A 149 14.96 -7.43 -2.26
N THR A 150 14.51 -6.76 -1.21
CA THR A 150 15.35 -5.85 -0.42
C THR A 150 15.13 -6.01 1.08
N ASN A 151 16.15 -5.69 1.86
CA ASN A 151 16.07 -5.63 3.31
C ASN A 151 17.02 -4.53 3.81
N THR A 152 16.79 -4.00 5.01
CA THR A 152 17.56 -2.89 5.58
C THR A 152 18.10 -3.23 6.96
N THR A 153 19.38 -2.95 7.20
CA THR A 153 19.93 -2.88 8.56
C THR A 153 19.68 -1.49 9.14
N ARG A 154 19.20 -1.43 10.39
CA ARG A 154 18.90 -0.17 11.09
C ARG A 154 19.78 -0.03 12.32
N LEU A 155 20.13 1.21 12.66
CA LEU A 155 20.83 1.49 13.92
C LEU A 155 19.94 1.12 15.10
N GLY A 156 20.54 0.48 16.11
CA GLY A 156 19.86 0.14 17.35
C GLY A 156 19.45 1.38 18.14
N LYS A 157 18.51 1.22 19.08
CA LYS A 157 18.18 2.28 20.03
C LYS A 157 19.38 2.53 20.94
N ASN A 158 19.65 3.81 21.23
CA ASN A 158 20.68 4.21 22.21
C ASN A 158 20.33 3.79 23.65
N ASN A 159 19.05 3.50 23.92
CA ASN A 159 18.59 2.99 25.20
C ASN A 159 18.51 1.45 25.17
N PRO A 160 19.17 0.76 26.10
CA PRO A 160 19.09 -0.69 26.18
C PRO A 160 17.69 -1.12 26.63
N PHE A 161 17.17 -2.20 26.03
CA PHE A 161 15.78 -2.64 26.22
C PHE A 161 15.44 -3.04 27.66
N TRP A 162 16.43 -3.50 28.46
CA TRP A 162 16.18 -3.90 29.84
C TRP A 162 15.80 -2.73 30.75
N LYS A 163 16.06 -1.48 30.34
CA LYS A 163 15.58 -0.27 31.05
C LYS A 163 14.09 0.01 30.86
N SER A 164 13.43 -0.63 29.89
CA SER A 164 11.98 -0.53 29.67
C SER A 164 11.20 -1.71 30.25
N LEU A 165 11.87 -2.64 30.94
CA LEU A 165 11.18 -3.70 31.69
C LEU A 165 10.58 -3.06 32.95
N SER A 166 9.31 -3.36 33.25
CA SER A 166 8.68 -2.91 34.50
C SER A 166 9.35 -3.59 35.70
N GLU A 167 9.30 -2.93 36.86
CA GLU A 167 9.81 -3.50 38.12
C GLU A 167 9.16 -4.86 38.42
N ASP A 168 7.89 -5.07 38.07
CA ASP A 168 7.16 -6.34 38.26
C ASP A 168 7.77 -7.54 37.49
N ILE A 169 8.40 -7.28 36.34
CA ILE A 169 9.10 -8.31 35.55
C ILE A 169 10.45 -8.63 36.17
N ILE A 170 11.06 -7.65 36.83
CA ILE A 170 12.40 -7.75 37.44
C ILE A 170 12.32 -8.37 38.83
N SER A 171 11.24 -8.11 39.60
CA SER A 171 11.05 -8.61 40.97
C SER A 171 10.44 -10.02 41.04
N GLY A 172 9.91 -10.56 39.93
CA GLY A 172 9.32 -11.90 39.89
C GLY A 172 8.01 -12.06 40.67
N SER A 173 7.43 -10.97 41.17
CA SER A 173 6.15 -10.96 41.88
C SER A 173 5.00 -10.83 40.87
N ARG A 174 4.49 -11.96 40.40
CA ARG A 174 3.13 -12.04 39.84
C ARG A 174 2.18 -12.45 40.97
N GLU A 175 1.23 -11.58 41.31
CA GLU A 175 -0.01 -12.00 42.00
C GLU A 175 -0.89 -12.82 41.04
#